data_AF-A0A933GRI2-F1
#
_entry.id   AF-A0A933GRI2-F1
#
_cell.length_a   1.000
_cell.length_b   1.000
_cell.length_c   1.000
_cell.angle_alpha   90.00
_cell.angle_beta   90.00
_cell.angle_gamma   90.00
#
_symmetry.space_group_name_H-M   'P 1'
#
loop_
_entity.id
_entity.type
_entity.pdbx_description
1 polymer ?
#
loop_
_entity_poly.entity_id
_entity_poly.type
_entity_poly.pdbx_seq_one_letter_code
_entity_poly.pdbx_strand_id
1 'polypeptide(L)'
;MRRLSLWTMVVLGGVAAAAWALEDSSPSSLPAKVSRLNNLGVTAAQSGDFEIAADYLRQALAMAPRDAHVKENLSSILTDWSLGVDQQGKPQEAVDLLEEAVELQAKNGKAWVRLGDILYFRMSRFSEAIAAWQQAQGKIPEAAWRSVVERIAQAQRDQLIERTFANSESPHFVIRAAPNESFDREALVATLEKAHLRLSEVFGDAPPHLTVLVYSRGDLHRTYYQRDWAVGFYDGRIRLSAEDLDAPYVPDLIMHELTHAFLQELYGRRLPTWVHEGFAQAMERGLLSSPERDRIERRIRERAQWIPLKWLDRHFQQPSSTEDIAHAYVEASVVVEELVKRYGRGRWLAFLEALSKGRTAELAYNEHFAPSTWAKADRGIFD
;
A
#
# COMPACT_ATOMS: atom_id res chain seq x y z
N MET A 1 36.60 16.56 -46.84
CA MET A 1 35.28 17.08 -47.31
C MET A 1 34.18 16.22 -46.70
N ARG A 2 33.30 16.82 -45.89
CA ARG A 2 31.84 16.56 -45.65
C ARG A 2 31.37 15.10 -45.49
N ARG A 3 30.54 14.67 -44.54
CA ARG A 3 29.63 15.27 -43.53
C ARG A 3 29.17 14.12 -42.61
N LEU A 4 29.15 14.31 -41.29
CA LEU A 4 28.30 13.55 -40.36
C LEU A 4 27.19 14.51 -39.91
N SER A 5 25.94 14.07 -40.08
CA SER A 5 24.73 14.84 -39.82
C SER A 5 24.34 14.80 -38.35
N LEU A 6 24.02 15.99 -37.87
CA LEU A 6 23.47 16.34 -36.57
C LEU A 6 22.05 15.76 -36.32
N TRP A 7 21.83 15.37 -35.06
CA TRP A 7 20.68 15.71 -34.20
C TRP A 7 19.36 14.94 -34.31
N THR A 8 19.07 14.22 -33.22
CA THR A 8 17.78 14.27 -32.50
C THR A 8 18.07 14.29 -31.00
N MET A 9 18.05 15.50 -30.43
CA MET A 9 17.96 15.76 -28.99
C MET A 9 16.50 15.54 -28.57
N VAL A 10 16.26 14.58 -27.68
CA VAL A 10 15.08 14.59 -26.82
C VAL A 10 15.57 14.66 -25.38
N VAL A 11 15.11 15.74 -24.75
CA VAL A 11 15.27 16.20 -23.37
C VAL A 11 15.25 15.06 -22.34
N LEU A 12 16.39 14.83 -21.68
CA LEU A 12 16.48 14.15 -20.38
C LEU A 12 17.35 15.01 -19.45
N GLY A 13 16.93 15.07 -18.19
CA GLY A 13 17.23 16.10 -17.20
C GLY A 13 18.70 16.50 -17.06
N GLY A 14 18.92 17.81 -16.87
CA GLY A 14 20.23 18.48 -16.82
C GLY A 14 21.23 18.02 -15.76
N VAL A 15 20.93 16.97 -14.98
CA VAL A 15 21.87 16.34 -14.04
C VAL A 15 22.69 15.24 -14.73
N ALA A 16 22.11 14.50 -15.69
CA ALA A 16 22.83 13.49 -16.47
C ALA A 16 23.90 14.13 -17.38
N ALA A 17 23.59 15.32 -17.93
CA ALA A 17 24.53 16.11 -18.73
C ALA A 17 25.71 16.64 -17.89
N ALA A 18 25.47 16.98 -16.61
CA ALA A 18 26.53 17.45 -15.72
C ALA A 18 27.51 16.32 -15.32
N ALA A 19 27.04 15.07 -15.25
CA ALA A 19 27.90 13.91 -15.00
C ALA A 19 28.76 13.52 -16.22
N TRP A 20 28.30 13.83 -17.43
CA TRP A 20 29.08 13.67 -18.66
C TRP A 20 30.14 14.77 -18.86
N ALA A 21 29.97 15.95 -18.26
CA ALA A 21 30.83 17.12 -18.48
C ALA A 21 32.13 17.16 -17.65
N LEU A 22 32.42 16.13 -16.84
CA LEU A 22 33.73 15.93 -16.21
C LEU A 22 34.56 14.94 -17.03
N GLU A 23 34.83 15.36 -18.27
CA GLU A 23 35.68 14.67 -19.22
C GLU A 23 37.14 15.00 -18.89
N ASP A 24 37.77 14.15 -18.07
CA ASP A 24 39.23 14.21 -17.86
C ASP A 24 39.92 13.12 -18.69
N SER A 25 40.78 13.59 -19.58
CA SER A 25 41.51 12.92 -20.66
C SER A 25 42.69 12.05 -20.18
N SER A 26 42.49 11.26 -19.13
CA SER A 26 43.47 10.27 -18.66
C SER A 26 42.88 8.86 -18.72
N PRO A 27 43.65 7.79 -19.01
CA PRO A 27 43.13 6.44 -18.95
C PRO A 27 42.69 6.16 -17.51
N SER A 28 41.39 6.26 -17.26
CA SER A 28 40.82 6.01 -15.94
C SER A 28 41.16 4.58 -15.55
N SER A 29 41.85 4.42 -14.42
CA SER A 29 42.15 3.10 -13.87
C SER A 29 40.85 2.28 -13.72
N LEU A 30 40.94 0.95 -13.80
CA LEU A 30 39.78 0.07 -13.63
C LEU A 30 38.96 0.42 -12.37
N PRO A 31 39.59 0.66 -11.18
CA PRO A 31 38.87 1.12 -10.00
C PRO A 31 38.13 2.45 -10.20
N ALA A 32 38.74 3.44 -10.85
CA ALA A 32 38.11 4.73 -11.08
C ALA A 32 36.87 4.60 -11.99
N LYS A 33 36.92 3.70 -12.99
CA LYS A 33 35.77 3.41 -13.86
C LYS A 33 34.63 2.72 -13.10
N VAL A 34 34.96 1.75 -12.22
CA VAL A 34 33.97 1.07 -11.35
C VAL A 34 33.29 2.07 -10.42
N SER A 35 34.06 2.92 -9.72
CA SER A 35 33.50 3.94 -8.83
C SER A 35 32.61 4.95 -9.57
N ARG A 36 32.99 5.33 -10.79
CA ARG A 36 32.18 6.23 -11.62
C ARG A 36 30.82 5.60 -11.97
N LEU A 37 30.82 4.36 -12.46
CA LEU A 37 29.60 3.63 -12.78
C LEU A 37 28.71 3.45 -11.54
N ASN A 38 29.32 3.13 -10.39
CA ASN A 38 28.61 3.04 -9.12
C ASN A 38 27.89 4.36 -8.77
N ASN A 39 28.59 5.49 -8.87
CA ASN A 39 28.03 6.80 -8.55
C ASN A 39 26.93 7.22 -9.54
N LEU A 40 27.09 6.90 -10.82
CA LEU A 40 26.05 7.11 -11.83
C LEU A 40 24.79 6.29 -11.51
N GLY A 41 24.96 5.03 -11.12
CA GLY A 41 23.84 4.18 -10.71
C GLY A 41 23.09 4.75 -9.51
N VAL A 42 23.80 5.16 -8.46
CA VAL A 42 23.18 5.78 -7.28
C VAL A 42 22.46 7.09 -7.65
N THR A 43 23.04 7.91 -8.52
CA THR A 43 22.42 9.18 -8.96
C THR A 43 21.16 8.95 -9.79
N ALA A 44 21.17 7.94 -10.67
CA ALA A 44 20.00 7.55 -11.45
C ALA A 44 18.87 7.06 -10.52
N ALA A 45 19.20 6.23 -9.52
CA ALA A 45 18.21 5.76 -8.53
C ALA A 45 17.59 6.90 -7.71
N GLN A 46 18.38 7.91 -7.34
CA GLN A 46 17.86 9.12 -6.68
C GLN A 46 16.90 9.92 -7.55
N SER A 47 17.01 9.78 -8.88
CA SER A 47 16.11 10.39 -9.86
C SER A 47 14.87 9.52 -10.16
N GLY A 48 14.79 8.31 -9.59
CA GLY A 48 13.73 7.33 -9.85
C GLY A 48 13.99 6.43 -11.06
N ASP A 49 15.10 6.61 -11.77
CA ASP A 49 15.46 5.85 -12.96
C ASP A 49 16.09 4.50 -12.58
N PHE A 50 15.32 3.64 -11.91
CA PHE A 50 15.81 2.40 -11.31
C PHE A 50 16.40 1.40 -12.32
N GLU A 51 15.83 1.31 -13.52
CA GLU A 51 16.34 0.43 -14.59
C GLU A 51 17.73 0.88 -15.04
N ILE A 52 17.89 2.19 -15.34
CA ILE A 52 19.19 2.79 -15.69
C ILE A 52 20.19 2.63 -14.55
N ALA A 53 19.74 2.80 -13.30
CA ALA A 53 20.57 2.63 -12.12
C ALA A 53 21.12 1.20 -12.00
N ALA A 54 20.26 0.20 -12.18
CA ALA A 54 20.64 -1.20 -12.17
C ALA A 54 21.63 -1.52 -13.29
N ASP A 55 21.44 -0.98 -14.50
CA ASP A 55 22.35 -1.17 -15.63
C ASP A 55 23.76 -0.64 -15.38
N TYR A 56 23.90 0.56 -14.81
CA TYR A 56 25.22 1.09 -14.45
C TYR A 56 25.91 0.23 -13.40
N LEU A 57 25.17 -0.26 -12.41
CA LEU A 57 25.73 -1.09 -11.34
C LEU A 57 26.05 -2.51 -11.79
N ARG A 58 25.26 -3.09 -12.71
CA ARG A 58 25.58 -4.38 -13.35
C ARG A 58 26.85 -4.26 -14.20
N GLN A 59 27.05 -3.15 -14.91
CA GLN A 59 28.30 -2.87 -15.60
C GLN A 59 29.48 -2.73 -14.62
N ALA A 60 29.30 -2.01 -13.52
CA ALA A 60 30.33 -1.89 -12.48
C ALA A 60 30.68 -3.27 -11.89
N LEU A 61 29.67 -4.11 -11.64
CA LEU A 61 29.83 -5.44 -11.08
C LEU A 61 30.51 -6.40 -12.06
N ALA A 62 30.23 -6.30 -13.36
CA ALA A 62 30.92 -7.08 -14.38
C ALA A 62 32.43 -6.78 -14.41
N MET A 63 32.82 -5.54 -14.10
CA MET A 63 34.22 -5.11 -14.03
C MET A 63 34.88 -5.47 -12.69
N ALA A 64 34.11 -5.50 -11.60
CA ALA A 64 34.58 -5.88 -10.27
C ALA A 64 33.57 -6.82 -9.55
N PRO A 65 33.53 -8.13 -9.90
CA PRO A 65 32.48 -9.05 -9.43
C PRO A 65 32.46 -9.33 -7.91
N ARG A 66 33.50 -8.89 -7.20
CA ARG A 66 33.66 -9.07 -5.74
C ARG A 66 33.56 -7.75 -4.97
N ASP A 67 33.28 -6.64 -5.65
CA ASP A 67 33.12 -5.34 -4.99
C ASP A 67 31.86 -5.35 -4.11
N ALA A 68 32.06 -5.23 -2.80
CA ALA A 68 30.97 -5.29 -1.83
C ALA A 68 30.06 -4.06 -1.90
N HIS A 69 30.61 -2.87 -2.20
CA HIS A 69 29.84 -1.64 -2.27
C HIS A 69 28.92 -1.62 -3.50
N VAL A 70 29.42 -2.09 -4.64
CA VAL A 70 28.59 -2.22 -5.85
C VAL A 70 27.45 -3.20 -5.63
N LYS A 71 27.73 -4.36 -5.00
CA LYS A 71 26.69 -5.35 -4.65
C LYS A 71 25.65 -4.79 -3.70
N GLU A 72 26.09 -4.07 -2.67
CA GLU A 72 25.19 -3.44 -1.69
C GLU A 72 24.28 -2.40 -2.35
N ASN A 73 24.85 -1.51 -3.17
CA ASN A 73 24.08 -0.50 -3.90
C ASN A 73 23.09 -1.14 -4.88
N LEU A 74 23.52 -2.14 -5.66
CA LEU A 74 22.63 -2.83 -6.59
C LEU A 74 21.50 -3.55 -5.84
N SER A 75 21.82 -4.28 -4.77
CA SER A 75 20.81 -4.93 -3.92
C SER A 75 19.78 -3.93 -3.37
N SER A 76 20.23 -2.77 -2.87
CA SER A 76 19.32 -1.73 -2.38
C SER A 76 18.43 -1.17 -3.49
N ILE A 77 18.99 -0.93 -4.67
CA ILE A 77 18.27 -0.36 -5.81
C ILE A 77 17.23 -1.35 -6.35
N LEU A 78 17.57 -2.62 -6.51
CA LEU A 78 16.63 -3.66 -6.90
C LEU A 78 15.48 -3.80 -5.87
N THR A 79 15.79 -3.68 -4.58
CA THR A 79 14.79 -3.70 -3.49
C THR A 79 13.81 -2.52 -3.55
N ASP A 80 14.26 -1.36 -4.01
CA ASP A 80 13.43 -0.17 -4.14
C ASP A 80 12.65 -0.16 -5.47
N TRP A 81 13.29 -0.63 -6.54
CA TRP A 81 12.65 -0.81 -7.85
C TRP A 81 11.49 -1.81 -7.78
N SER A 82 11.67 -2.92 -7.05
CA SER A 82 10.65 -3.96 -6.93
C SER A 82 9.31 -3.44 -6.41
N LEU A 83 9.32 -2.36 -5.60
CA LEU A 83 8.09 -1.75 -5.09
C LEU A 83 7.26 -1.14 -6.22
N GLY A 84 7.90 -0.37 -7.11
CA GLY A 84 7.21 0.23 -8.25
C GLY A 84 6.74 -0.81 -9.26
N VAL A 85 7.53 -1.88 -9.46
CA VAL A 85 7.16 -3.00 -10.34
C VAL A 85 5.96 -3.78 -9.78
N ASP A 86 5.91 -4.02 -8.47
CA ASP A 86 4.74 -4.62 -7.80
C ASP A 86 3.49 -3.74 -7.95
N GLN A 87 3.62 -2.42 -7.74
CA GLN A 87 2.52 -1.46 -7.90
C GLN A 87 1.97 -1.38 -9.34
N GLN A 88 2.80 -1.71 -10.34
CA GLN A 88 2.37 -1.84 -11.74
C GLN A 88 1.68 -3.18 -12.04
N GLY A 89 1.47 -4.04 -11.04
CA GLY A 89 0.79 -5.31 -11.20
C GLY A 89 1.68 -6.41 -11.76
N LYS A 90 3.01 -6.29 -11.59
CA LYS A 90 3.99 -7.28 -12.05
C LYS A 90 4.68 -7.97 -10.88
N PRO A 91 3.95 -8.70 -10.01
CA PRO A 91 4.51 -9.26 -8.80
C PRO A 91 5.63 -10.28 -9.05
N GLN A 92 5.57 -11.04 -10.16
CA GLN A 92 6.65 -11.99 -10.49
C GLN A 92 7.96 -11.28 -10.87
N GLU A 93 7.89 -10.22 -11.68
CA GLU A 93 9.08 -9.42 -12.01
C GLU A 93 9.67 -8.76 -10.76
N ALA A 94 8.81 -8.30 -9.83
CA ALA A 94 9.25 -7.79 -8.54
C ALA A 94 9.93 -8.87 -7.66
N VAL A 95 9.43 -10.12 -7.69
CA VAL A 95 10.08 -11.27 -7.05
C VAL A 95 11.46 -11.52 -7.65
N ASP A 96 11.59 -11.55 -8.99
CA ASP A 96 12.85 -11.79 -9.67
C ASP A 96 13.92 -10.75 -9.28
N LEU A 97 13.52 -9.47 -9.21
CA LEU A 97 14.39 -8.38 -8.72
C LEU A 97 14.86 -8.59 -7.27
N LEU A 98 13.95 -9.05 -6.40
CA LEU A 98 14.25 -9.28 -5.00
C LEU A 98 15.11 -10.53 -4.77
N GLU A 99 14.94 -11.56 -5.58
CA GLU A 99 15.79 -12.75 -5.60
C GLU A 99 17.24 -12.35 -6.00
N GLU A 100 17.41 -11.57 -7.07
CA GLU A 100 18.73 -11.00 -7.42
C GLU A 100 19.29 -10.15 -6.26
N ALA A 101 18.46 -9.32 -5.62
CA ALA A 101 18.89 -8.46 -4.52
C ALA A 101 19.45 -9.25 -3.32
N VAL A 102 18.81 -10.37 -2.96
CA VAL A 102 19.25 -11.19 -1.83
C VAL A 102 20.43 -12.10 -2.17
N GLU A 103 20.60 -12.48 -3.45
CA GLU A 103 21.80 -13.15 -3.93
C GLU A 103 23.03 -12.24 -3.90
N LEU A 104 22.86 -10.97 -4.28
CA LEU A 104 23.92 -9.96 -4.22
C LEU A 104 24.32 -9.64 -2.77
N GLN A 105 23.33 -9.53 -1.89
CA GLN A 105 23.55 -9.21 -0.48
C GLN A 105 22.58 -9.96 0.43
N ALA A 106 23.01 -11.14 0.90
CA ALA A 106 22.21 -11.99 1.79
C ALA A 106 21.84 -11.32 3.13
N LYS A 107 22.56 -10.26 3.52
CA LYS A 107 22.29 -9.44 4.72
C LYS A 107 21.24 -8.35 4.53
N ASN A 108 20.74 -8.12 3.32
CA ASN A 108 19.70 -7.11 3.06
C ASN A 108 18.36 -7.61 3.61
N GLY A 109 18.10 -7.34 4.89
CA GLY A 109 16.86 -7.75 5.55
C GLY A 109 15.60 -7.12 4.95
N LYS A 110 15.70 -5.91 4.39
CA LYS A 110 14.58 -5.23 3.72
C LYS A 110 14.14 -6.01 2.47
N ALA A 111 15.10 -6.50 1.67
CA ALA A 111 14.80 -7.33 0.50
C ALA A 111 14.08 -8.62 0.89
N TRP A 112 14.57 -9.34 1.91
CA TRP A 112 13.93 -10.55 2.42
C TRP A 112 12.49 -10.31 2.91
N VAL A 113 12.25 -9.22 3.64
CA VAL A 113 10.89 -8.87 4.10
C VAL A 113 9.97 -8.57 2.91
N ARG A 114 10.43 -7.77 1.94
CA ARG A 114 9.64 -7.46 0.73
C ARG A 114 9.35 -8.71 -0.10
N LEU A 115 10.32 -9.60 -0.26
CA LEU A 115 10.14 -10.86 -0.99
C LEU A 115 9.03 -11.70 -0.35
N GLY A 116 9.08 -11.87 0.97
CA GLY A 116 8.02 -12.56 1.69
C GLY A 116 6.65 -11.86 1.59
N ASP A 117 6.63 -10.53 1.66
CA ASP A 117 5.39 -9.75 1.53
C ASP A 117 4.74 -9.94 0.14
N ILE A 118 5.50 -9.86 -0.96
CA ILE A 118 4.95 -10.07 -2.31
C ILE A 118 4.49 -11.51 -2.50
N LEU A 119 5.30 -12.49 -2.09
CA LEU A 119 4.96 -13.91 -2.18
C LEU A 119 3.66 -14.23 -1.43
N TYR A 120 3.45 -13.61 -0.27
CA TYR A 120 2.25 -13.80 0.53
C TYR A 120 1.03 -13.04 0.00
N PHE A 121 1.11 -11.70 -0.10
CA PHE A 121 -0.04 -10.84 -0.36
C PHE A 121 -0.51 -10.88 -1.81
N ARG A 122 0.43 -11.02 -2.77
CA ARG A 122 0.12 -11.01 -4.21
C ARG A 122 -0.03 -12.41 -4.78
N MET A 123 0.87 -13.31 -4.41
CA MET A 123 0.98 -14.60 -5.08
C MET A 123 0.40 -15.78 -4.30
N SER A 124 0.04 -15.58 -3.02
CA SER A 124 -0.41 -16.67 -2.13
C SER A 124 0.58 -17.86 -2.04
N ARG A 125 1.88 -17.64 -2.29
CA ARG A 125 2.98 -18.62 -2.21
C ARG A 125 3.47 -18.75 -0.77
N PHE A 126 2.63 -19.29 0.12
CA PHE A 126 2.84 -19.27 1.58
C PHE A 126 4.17 -19.88 2.03
N SER A 127 4.53 -21.07 1.52
CA SER A 127 5.78 -21.75 1.90
C SER A 127 7.01 -20.89 1.63
N GLU A 128 7.02 -20.22 0.47
CA GLU A 128 8.15 -19.41 0.02
C GLU A 128 8.17 -18.07 0.76
N ALA A 129 7.00 -17.49 1.04
CA ALA A 129 6.89 -16.30 1.87
C ALA A 129 7.45 -16.53 3.28
N ILE A 130 7.08 -17.66 3.91
CA ILE A 130 7.60 -18.07 5.22
C ILE A 130 9.12 -18.23 5.17
N ALA A 131 9.65 -18.91 4.15
CA ALA A 131 11.09 -19.09 3.99
C ALA A 131 11.83 -17.75 3.83
N ALA A 132 11.31 -16.84 2.98
CA ALA A 132 11.89 -15.52 2.77
C ALA A 132 11.87 -14.67 4.05
N TRP A 133 10.76 -14.66 4.79
CA TRP A 133 10.68 -13.96 6.07
C TRP A 133 11.62 -14.54 7.13
N GLN A 134 11.76 -15.86 7.21
CA GLN A 134 12.74 -16.50 8.11
C GLN A 134 14.17 -16.06 7.79
N GLN A 135 14.49 -15.85 6.51
CA GLN A 135 15.80 -15.30 6.14
C GLN A 135 16.01 -13.88 6.67
N ALA A 136 14.98 -13.09 6.97
CA ALA A 136 15.14 -11.75 7.54
C ALA A 136 15.58 -11.76 9.03
N GLN A 137 15.54 -12.91 9.71
CA GLN A 137 15.89 -13.02 11.13
C GLN A 137 17.32 -12.54 11.40
N GLY A 138 17.47 -11.61 12.35
CA GLY A 138 18.76 -11.02 12.70
C GLY A 138 19.33 -10.04 11.67
N LYS A 139 18.59 -9.73 10.60
CA LYS A 139 18.98 -8.78 9.53
C LYS A 139 18.13 -7.50 9.52
N ILE A 140 17.12 -7.43 10.40
CA ILE A 140 16.24 -6.28 10.59
C ILE A 140 16.16 -5.93 12.08
N PRO A 141 15.73 -4.70 12.45
CA PRO A 141 15.53 -4.33 13.84
C PRO A 141 14.55 -5.26 14.56
N GLU A 142 14.79 -5.54 15.84
CA GLU A 142 13.99 -6.49 16.62
C GLU A 142 12.49 -6.15 16.63
N ALA A 143 12.15 -4.85 16.72
CA ALA A 143 10.75 -4.41 16.65
C ALA A 143 10.08 -4.80 15.32
N ALA A 144 10.78 -4.68 14.19
CA ALA A 144 10.26 -5.11 12.89
C ALA A 144 10.19 -6.64 12.78
N TRP A 145 11.14 -7.36 13.39
CA TRP A 145 11.12 -8.82 13.44
C TRP A 145 9.89 -9.37 14.17
N ARG A 146 9.44 -8.74 15.26
CA ARG A 146 8.20 -9.17 15.97
C ARG A 146 6.99 -9.17 15.04
N SER A 147 6.83 -8.13 14.23
CA SER A 147 5.75 -8.08 13.23
C SER A 147 5.92 -9.12 12.12
N VAL A 148 7.15 -9.47 11.74
CA VAL A 148 7.41 -10.54 10.76
C VAL A 148 7.06 -11.92 11.34
N VAL A 149 7.32 -12.17 12.63
CA VAL A 149 6.93 -13.41 13.32
C VAL A 149 5.40 -13.58 13.31
N GLU A 150 4.64 -12.52 13.53
CA GLU A 150 3.18 -12.53 13.45
C GLU A 150 2.70 -12.90 12.03
N ARG A 151 3.35 -12.35 10.98
CA ARG A 151 3.06 -12.69 9.58
C ARG A 151 3.38 -14.15 9.26
N ILE A 152 4.51 -14.68 9.74
CA ILE A 152 4.87 -16.11 9.59
C ILE A 152 3.79 -16.99 10.23
N ALA A 153 3.37 -16.68 11.46
CA ALA A 153 2.34 -17.44 12.15
C ALA A 153 0.99 -17.38 11.42
N GLN A 154 0.63 -16.21 10.86
CA GLN A 154 -0.56 -16.07 10.02
C GLN A 154 -0.46 -16.89 8.74
N ALA A 155 0.67 -16.82 8.02
CA ALA A 155 0.87 -17.56 6.79
C ALA A 155 0.85 -19.08 7.00
N GLN A 156 1.30 -19.57 8.14
CA GLN A 156 1.17 -20.99 8.51
C GLN A 156 -0.30 -21.41 8.68
N ARG A 157 -1.14 -20.57 9.30
CA ARG A 157 -2.59 -20.83 9.41
C ARG A 157 -3.25 -20.81 8.03
N ASP A 158 -2.96 -19.77 7.26
CA ASP A 158 -3.51 -19.57 5.93
C ASP A 158 -3.12 -20.70 4.96
N GLN A 159 -1.88 -21.16 5.01
CA GLN A 159 -1.41 -22.29 4.20
C GLN A 159 -2.24 -23.57 4.44
N LEU A 160 -2.68 -23.82 5.67
CA LEU A 160 -3.47 -25.02 5.99
C LEU A 160 -4.89 -24.95 5.42
N ILE A 161 -5.48 -23.75 5.43
CA ILE A 161 -6.89 -23.52 5.08
C ILE A 161 -7.02 -23.23 3.59
N GLU A 162 -6.21 -22.32 3.07
CA GLU A 162 -6.32 -21.81 1.69
C GLU A 162 -5.77 -22.79 0.64
N ARG A 163 -5.11 -23.88 1.02
CA ARG A 163 -4.53 -24.85 0.06
C ARG A 163 -5.55 -25.53 -0.85
N THR A 164 -6.81 -25.63 -0.40
CA THR A 164 -7.90 -26.26 -1.16
C THR A 164 -8.74 -25.25 -1.91
N PHE A 165 -8.41 -23.96 -1.82
CA PHE A 165 -9.24 -22.92 -2.41
C PHE A 165 -9.16 -22.98 -3.94
N ALA A 166 -10.31 -22.82 -4.58
CA ALA A 166 -10.39 -22.68 -6.02
C ALA A 166 -10.12 -21.23 -6.41
N ASN A 167 -9.28 -21.02 -7.42
CA ASN A 167 -8.97 -19.70 -7.97
C ASN A 167 -9.94 -19.36 -9.11
N SER A 168 -10.34 -18.10 -9.17
CA SER A 168 -11.01 -17.47 -10.31
C SER A 168 -10.50 -16.06 -10.46
N GLU A 169 -10.49 -15.54 -11.67
CA GLU A 169 -9.94 -14.23 -11.97
C GLU A 169 -10.95 -13.34 -12.67
N SER A 170 -10.76 -12.05 -12.48
CA SER A 170 -11.43 -10.93 -13.14
C SER A 170 -10.34 -9.89 -13.46
N PRO A 171 -10.63 -8.86 -14.29
CA PRO A 171 -9.62 -7.87 -14.67
C PRO A 171 -8.79 -7.32 -13.51
N HIS A 172 -9.40 -7.04 -12.35
CA HIS A 172 -8.71 -6.43 -11.21
C HIS A 172 -8.59 -7.35 -9.98
N PHE A 173 -9.22 -8.52 -9.97
CA PHE A 173 -9.25 -9.38 -8.79
C PHE A 173 -8.86 -10.82 -9.07
N VAL A 174 -8.02 -11.36 -8.18
CA VAL A 174 -7.85 -12.80 -7.97
C VAL A 174 -8.76 -13.20 -6.82
N ILE A 175 -9.78 -13.99 -7.09
CA ILE A 175 -10.75 -14.47 -6.11
C ILE A 175 -10.44 -15.92 -5.79
N ARG A 176 -10.17 -16.22 -4.53
CA ARG A 176 -9.92 -17.58 -4.04
C ARG A 176 -11.00 -17.94 -3.02
N ALA A 177 -11.65 -19.08 -3.19
CA ALA A 177 -12.75 -19.48 -2.32
C ALA A 177 -12.61 -20.91 -1.82
N ALA A 178 -13.07 -21.18 -0.61
CA ALA A 178 -13.16 -22.53 -0.07
C ALA A 178 -13.98 -23.47 -0.99
N PRO A 179 -13.63 -24.76 -1.06
CA PRO A 179 -14.37 -25.72 -1.87
C PRO A 179 -15.78 -25.91 -1.34
N ASN A 180 -16.75 -26.07 -2.24
CA ASN A 180 -18.17 -26.33 -1.94
C ASN A 180 -18.94 -25.17 -1.28
N GLU A 181 -18.41 -23.95 -1.30
CA GLU A 181 -19.16 -22.77 -0.87
C GLU A 181 -20.28 -22.44 -1.86
N SER A 182 -21.50 -22.24 -1.34
CA SER A 182 -22.65 -21.80 -2.14
C SER A 182 -22.82 -20.29 -2.03
N PHE A 183 -22.18 -19.54 -2.93
CA PHE A 183 -22.44 -18.11 -3.13
C PHE A 183 -22.48 -17.80 -4.63
N ASP A 184 -23.18 -16.72 -4.99
CA ASP A 184 -23.21 -16.25 -6.38
C ASP A 184 -21.89 -15.55 -6.73
N ARG A 185 -20.99 -16.30 -7.38
CA ARG A 185 -19.67 -15.81 -7.79
C ARG A 185 -19.76 -14.71 -8.84
N GLU A 186 -20.72 -14.80 -9.77
CA GLU A 186 -20.88 -13.79 -10.82
C GLU A 186 -21.37 -12.47 -10.20
N ALA A 187 -22.31 -12.52 -9.26
CA ALA A 187 -22.77 -11.35 -8.52
C ALA A 187 -21.66 -10.73 -7.66
N LEU A 188 -20.81 -11.54 -7.02
CA LEU A 188 -19.64 -11.05 -6.27
C LEU A 188 -18.66 -10.31 -7.20
N VAL A 189 -18.27 -10.93 -8.32
CA VAL A 189 -17.37 -10.31 -9.32
C VAL A 189 -17.96 -9.00 -9.83
N ALA A 190 -19.23 -8.99 -10.21
CA ALA A 190 -19.89 -7.78 -10.70
C ALA A 190 -19.91 -6.65 -9.64
N THR A 191 -20.08 -7.01 -8.36
CA THR A 191 -20.08 -6.04 -7.26
C THR A 191 -18.67 -5.48 -7.01
N LEU A 192 -17.64 -6.34 -7.00
CA LEU A 192 -16.24 -5.97 -6.86
C LEU A 192 -15.77 -5.04 -7.98
N GLU A 193 -16.02 -5.42 -9.24
CA GLU A 193 -15.61 -4.62 -10.41
C GLU A 193 -16.34 -3.27 -10.46
N LYS A 194 -17.62 -3.23 -10.09
CA LYS A 194 -18.37 -1.97 -9.98
C LYS A 194 -17.83 -1.07 -8.86
N ALA A 195 -17.42 -1.65 -7.73
CA ALA A 195 -16.83 -0.89 -6.63
C ALA A 195 -15.44 -0.36 -7.03
N HIS A 196 -14.63 -1.18 -7.68
CA HIS A 196 -13.31 -0.81 -8.19
C HIS A 196 -13.39 0.34 -9.20
N LEU A 197 -14.31 0.27 -10.17
CA LEU A 197 -14.51 1.34 -11.14
C LEU A 197 -14.87 2.67 -10.44
N ARG A 198 -15.79 2.63 -9.47
CA ARG A 198 -16.19 3.82 -8.72
C ARG A 198 -15.01 4.40 -7.92
N LEU A 199 -14.20 3.57 -7.28
CA LEU A 199 -13.03 4.04 -6.55
C LEU A 199 -11.94 4.57 -7.51
N SER A 200 -11.74 3.94 -8.65
CA SER A 200 -10.84 4.41 -9.70
C SER A 200 -11.21 5.81 -10.18
N GLU A 201 -12.50 6.10 -10.35
CA GLU A 201 -12.99 7.45 -10.66
C GLU A 201 -12.77 8.45 -9.51
N VAL A 202 -12.78 7.98 -8.27
CA VAL A 202 -12.55 8.79 -7.05
C VAL A 202 -11.08 9.15 -6.91
N PHE A 203 -10.19 8.15 -6.97
CA PHE A 203 -8.76 8.30 -6.76
C PHE A 203 -8.03 8.82 -8.00
N GLY A 204 -8.57 8.60 -9.20
CA GLY A 204 -7.91 8.92 -10.48
C GLY A 204 -6.83 7.92 -10.89
N ASP A 205 -6.61 6.90 -10.07
CA ASP A 205 -5.70 5.77 -10.29
C ASP A 205 -6.27 4.55 -9.56
N ALA A 206 -5.74 3.36 -9.84
CA ALA A 206 -6.25 2.13 -9.27
C ALA A 206 -5.16 1.07 -9.06
N PRO A 207 -5.24 0.29 -7.96
CA PRO A 207 -4.41 -0.89 -7.82
C PRO A 207 -4.77 -1.91 -8.92
N PRO A 208 -3.78 -2.50 -9.60
CA PRO A 208 -4.01 -3.35 -10.76
C PRO A 208 -4.55 -4.74 -10.39
N HIS A 209 -4.10 -5.31 -9.27
CA HIS A 209 -4.48 -6.67 -8.87
C HIS A 209 -4.67 -6.76 -7.35
N LEU A 210 -5.87 -7.16 -6.92
CA LEU A 210 -6.23 -7.37 -5.53
C LEU A 210 -6.68 -8.81 -5.27
N THR A 211 -6.28 -9.36 -4.13
CA THR A 211 -6.67 -10.72 -3.73
C THR A 211 -7.92 -10.65 -2.85
N VAL A 212 -8.98 -11.35 -3.27
CA VAL A 212 -10.22 -11.55 -2.50
C VAL A 212 -10.30 -13.01 -2.07
N LEU A 213 -10.53 -13.24 -0.79
CA LEU A 213 -10.61 -14.55 -0.18
C LEU A 213 -12.01 -14.75 0.39
N VAL A 214 -12.68 -15.82 -0.04
CA VAL A 214 -14.02 -16.17 0.43
C VAL A 214 -13.94 -17.43 1.29
N TYR A 215 -14.32 -17.29 2.56
CA TYR A 215 -14.30 -18.34 3.56
C TYR A 215 -15.71 -18.76 3.93
N SER A 216 -15.89 -19.98 4.44
CA SER A 216 -17.02 -20.25 5.33
C SER A 216 -16.93 -19.32 6.56
N ARG A 217 -18.07 -18.91 7.12
CA ARG A 217 -18.12 -18.07 8.32
C ARG A 217 -17.35 -18.71 9.47
N GLY A 218 -17.48 -20.03 9.61
CA GLY A 218 -16.79 -20.81 10.63
C GLY A 218 -15.27 -20.80 10.48
N ASP A 219 -14.74 -20.92 9.25
CA ASP A 219 -13.30 -20.83 9.02
C ASP A 219 -12.78 -19.41 9.21
N LEU A 220 -13.54 -18.40 8.79
CA LEU A 220 -13.18 -17.00 9.00
C LEU A 220 -13.04 -16.69 10.50
N HIS A 221 -14.04 -17.04 11.31
CA HIS A 221 -14.00 -16.84 12.77
C HIS A 221 -12.87 -17.65 13.42
N ARG A 222 -12.71 -18.94 13.09
CA ARG A 222 -11.64 -19.77 13.68
C ARG A 222 -10.24 -19.25 13.37
N THR A 223 -10.02 -18.74 12.16
CA THR A 223 -8.70 -18.27 11.71
C THR A 223 -8.39 -16.88 12.23
N TYR A 224 -9.42 -16.06 12.35
CA TYR A 224 -9.35 -14.65 12.71
C TYR A 224 -10.16 -14.34 13.97
N TYR A 225 -10.00 -15.14 15.01
CA TYR A 225 -10.78 -15.04 16.26
C TYR A 225 -10.73 -13.65 16.93
N GLN A 226 -9.68 -12.87 16.68
CA GLN A 226 -9.58 -11.48 17.15
C GLN A 226 -10.55 -10.52 16.42
N ARG A 227 -11.19 -11.00 15.36
CA ARG A 227 -12.14 -10.31 14.48
C ARG A 227 -13.44 -11.11 14.33
N ASP A 228 -13.87 -11.80 15.40
CA ASP A 228 -15.10 -12.62 15.45
C ASP A 228 -16.40 -11.85 15.12
N TRP A 229 -16.37 -10.53 14.99
CA TRP A 229 -17.52 -9.72 14.59
C TRP A 229 -17.48 -9.30 13.11
N ALA A 230 -16.36 -9.51 12.42
CA ALA A 230 -16.13 -8.99 11.09
C ALA A 230 -16.75 -9.91 10.02
N VAL A 231 -17.74 -9.40 9.30
CA VAL A 231 -18.33 -10.08 8.13
C VAL A 231 -17.38 -10.05 6.92
N GLY A 232 -16.51 -9.05 6.89
CA GLY A 232 -15.36 -8.97 6.01
C GLY A 232 -14.33 -8.00 6.58
N PHE A 233 -13.09 -8.09 6.11
CA PHE A 233 -12.03 -7.15 6.46
C PHE A 233 -10.88 -7.17 5.46
N TYR A 234 -10.10 -6.10 5.43
CA TYR A 234 -8.86 -5.96 4.69
C TYR A 234 -7.64 -6.06 5.61
N ASP A 235 -6.69 -6.94 5.28
CA ASP A 235 -5.40 -7.08 5.97
C ASP A 235 -4.19 -7.00 5.03
N GLY A 236 -4.39 -6.43 3.83
CA GLY A 236 -3.54 -6.63 2.66
C GLY A 236 -4.19 -7.57 1.64
N ARG A 237 -5.17 -8.37 2.07
CA ARG A 237 -6.10 -9.12 1.22
C ARG A 237 -7.52 -8.84 1.72
N ILE A 238 -8.50 -8.84 0.82
CA ILE A 238 -9.90 -8.68 1.18
C ILE A 238 -10.44 -10.05 1.57
N ARG A 239 -11.04 -10.17 2.75
CA ARG A 239 -11.58 -11.44 3.25
C ARG A 239 -13.07 -11.28 3.51
N LEU A 240 -13.87 -12.22 3.00
CA LEU A 240 -15.33 -12.17 3.05
C LEU A 240 -15.89 -13.53 3.52
N SER A 241 -17.02 -13.50 4.24
CA SER A 241 -17.79 -14.70 4.58
C SER A 241 -18.74 -15.07 3.44
N ALA A 242 -18.69 -16.32 2.97
CA ALA A 242 -19.51 -16.82 1.87
C ALA A 242 -21.02 -16.69 2.15
N GLU A 243 -21.44 -17.04 3.37
CA GLU A 243 -22.83 -17.06 3.81
C GLU A 243 -23.44 -15.66 3.95
N ASP A 244 -22.60 -14.64 4.00
CA ASP A 244 -23.05 -13.25 4.10
C ASP A 244 -23.11 -12.54 2.75
N LEU A 245 -22.57 -13.12 1.66
CA LEU A 245 -22.44 -12.47 0.36
C LEU A 245 -23.76 -12.07 -0.31
N ASP A 246 -24.87 -12.72 0.06
CA ASP A 246 -26.20 -12.38 -0.46
C ASP A 246 -26.90 -11.27 0.37
N ALA A 247 -26.28 -10.81 1.46
CA ALA A 247 -26.90 -9.85 2.34
C ALA A 247 -26.94 -8.43 1.71
N PRO A 248 -28.00 -7.62 1.97
CA PRO A 248 -28.16 -6.29 1.37
C PRO A 248 -27.03 -5.29 1.67
N TYR A 249 -26.27 -5.49 2.76
CA TYR A 249 -25.16 -4.60 3.14
C TYR A 249 -23.84 -4.92 2.41
N VAL A 250 -23.74 -6.05 1.70
CA VAL A 250 -22.48 -6.51 1.07
C VAL A 250 -21.88 -5.50 0.09
N PRO A 251 -22.65 -4.77 -0.73
CA PRO A 251 -22.07 -3.74 -1.58
C PRO A 251 -21.37 -2.62 -0.82
N ASP A 252 -21.85 -2.27 0.38
CA ASP A 252 -21.23 -1.26 1.24
C ASP A 252 -20.01 -1.83 1.96
N LEU A 253 -20.08 -3.07 2.45
CA LEU A 253 -18.93 -3.79 2.99
C LEU A 253 -17.78 -3.89 1.97
N ILE A 254 -18.09 -4.29 0.73
CA ILE A 254 -17.09 -4.38 -0.33
C ILE A 254 -16.50 -3.01 -0.63
N MET A 255 -17.33 -1.96 -0.71
CA MET A 255 -16.85 -0.59 -0.92
C MET A 255 -15.91 -0.14 0.21
N HIS A 256 -16.26 -0.46 1.45
CA HIS A 256 -15.46 -0.16 2.64
C HIS A 256 -14.08 -0.84 2.57
N GLU A 257 -14.05 -2.17 2.42
CA GLU A 257 -12.80 -2.93 2.40
C GLU A 257 -11.93 -2.59 1.19
N LEU A 258 -12.56 -2.33 0.04
CA LEU A 258 -11.84 -1.92 -1.16
C LEU A 258 -11.27 -0.50 -1.02
N THR A 259 -11.92 0.39 -0.28
CA THR A 259 -11.37 1.72 0.02
C THR A 259 -10.09 1.60 0.84
N HIS A 260 -10.05 0.70 1.84
CA HIS A 260 -8.80 0.41 2.57
C HIS A 260 -7.70 -0.11 1.65
N ALA A 261 -8.03 -0.99 0.71
CA ALA A 261 -7.09 -1.48 -0.29
C ALA A 261 -6.53 -0.34 -1.16
N PHE A 262 -7.38 0.51 -1.72
CA PHE A 262 -6.94 1.67 -2.52
C PHE A 262 -6.05 2.61 -1.71
N LEU A 263 -6.43 2.92 -0.47
CA LEU A 263 -5.63 3.78 0.39
C LEU A 263 -4.24 3.19 0.66
N GLN A 264 -4.17 1.92 1.00
CA GLN A 264 -2.89 1.26 1.29
C GLN A 264 -2.00 1.14 0.04
N GLU A 265 -2.56 0.80 -1.11
CA GLU A 265 -1.79 0.59 -2.34
C GLU A 265 -1.27 1.92 -2.93
N LEU A 266 -2.08 2.98 -2.89
CA LEU A 266 -1.73 4.27 -3.48
C LEU A 266 -0.93 5.18 -2.52
N TYR A 267 -1.24 5.14 -1.21
CA TYR A 267 -0.66 6.06 -0.23
C TYR A 267 0.18 5.37 0.86
N GLY A 268 0.24 4.04 0.86
CA GLY A 268 1.00 3.27 1.83
C GLY A 268 0.36 3.22 3.23
N ARG A 269 1.12 2.70 4.19
CA ARG A 269 0.63 2.38 5.55
C ARG A 269 0.78 3.53 6.58
N ARG A 270 1.01 4.76 6.13
CA ARG A 270 1.34 5.89 7.01
C ARG A 270 0.15 6.81 7.33
N LEU A 271 -1.01 6.56 6.73
CA LEU A 271 -2.15 7.42 6.96
C LEU A 271 -2.70 7.22 8.39
N PRO A 272 -3.23 8.28 9.04
CA PRO A 272 -3.94 8.17 10.32
C PRO A 272 -5.12 7.21 10.23
N THR A 273 -5.46 6.54 11.34
CA THR A 273 -6.59 5.60 11.38
C THR A 273 -7.91 6.29 11.05
N TRP A 274 -8.13 7.50 11.56
CA TRP A 274 -9.35 8.26 11.25
C TRP A 274 -9.49 8.58 9.75
N VAL A 275 -8.39 8.71 9.01
CA VAL A 275 -8.44 8.93 7.55
C VAL A 275 -8.88 7.67 6.84
N HIS A 276 -8.32 6.51 7.22
CA HIS A 276 -8.71 5.21 6.69
C HIS A 276 -10.20 4.93 6.92
N GLU A 277 -10.60 4.93 8.19
CA GLU A 277 -11.96 4.56 8.58
C GLU A 277 -12.98 5.60 8.11
N GLY A 278 -12.66 6.89 8.23
CA GLY A 278 -13.54 7.97 7.82
C GLY A 278 -13.81 7.95 6.33
N PHE A 279 -12.79 7.72 5.50
CA PHE A 279 -12.98 7.71 4.06
C PHE A 279 -13.65 6.42 3.57
N ALA A 280 -13.32 5.27 4.16
CA ALA A 280 -14.03 4.01 3.88
C ALA A 280 -15.53 4.13 4.19
N GLN A 281 -15.87 4.66 5.37
CA GLN A 281 -17.26 4.95 5.77
C GLN A 281 -17.95 5.96 4.84
N ALA A 282 -17.27 7.04 4.46
CA ALA A 282 -17.83 8.04 3.55
C ALA A 282 -18.06 7.51 2.12
N MET A 283 -17.44 6.37 1.75
CA MET A 283 -17.59 5.78 0.42
C MET A 283 -18.77 4.82 0.30
N GLU A 284 -19.24 4.29 1.42
CA GLU A 284 -20.45 3.48 1.52
C GLU A 284 -21.67 4.24 0.95
N ARG A 285 -22.67 3.51 0.47
CA ARG A 285 -23.93 4.10 -0.02
C ARG A 285 -24.93 4.33 1.09
N GLY A 286 -24.63 3.90 2.32
CA GLY A 286 -25.53 4.00 3.46
C GLY A 286 -26.79 3.17 3.29
N LEU A 287 -26.70 2.02 2.61
CA LEU A 287 -27.84 1.14 2.31
C LEU A 287 -28.60 0.73 3.57
N LEU A 288 -27.90 0.71 4.72
CA LEU A 288 -28.46 0.39 6.04
C LEU A 288 -27.87 1.33 7.11
N SER A 289 -28.26 2.62 7.12
CA SER A 289 -27.98 3.48 8.29
C SER A 289 -28.81 3.03 9.49
N SER A 290 -28.20 2.98 10.67
CA SER A 290 -28.91 2.67 11.92
C SER A 290 -29.44 3.95 12.59
N PRO A 291 -30.59 3.91 13.28
CA PRO A 291 -31.07 5.04 14.07
C PRO A 291 -30.06 5.53 15.12
N GLU A 292 -29.15 4.64 15.55
CA GLU A 292 -28.05 4.98 16.45
C GLU A 292 -26.99 5.83 15.74
N ARG A 293 -26.54 5.42 14.55
CA ARG A 293 -25.64 6.20 13.69
C ARG A 293 -26.18 7.60 13.46
N ASP A 294 -27.46 7.72 13.10
CA ASP A 294 -28.11 9.01 12.85
C ASP A 294 -28.16 9.92 14.10
N ARG A 295 -28.31 9.33 15.30
CA ARG A 295 -28.24 10.08 16.57
C ARG A 295 -26.83 10.58 16.84
N ILE A 296 -25.83 9.73 16.65
CA ILE A 296 -24.42 10.06 16.83
C ILE A 296 -24.02 11.18 15.86
N GLU A 297 -24.32 11.01 14.58
CA GLU A 297 -24.00 11.98 13.52
C GLU A 297 -24.59 13.37 13.81
N ARG A 298 -25.84 13.41 14.29
CA ARG A 298 -26.49 14.67 14.70
C ARG A 298 -25.73 15.37 15.83
N ARG A 299 -25.34 14.64 16.88
CA ARG A 299 -24.56 15.20 18.01
C ARG A 299 -23.22 15.77 17.54
N ILE A 300 -22.55 15.09 16.61
CA ILE A 300 -21.29 15.55 16.00
C ILE A 300 -21.51 16.83 15.20
N ARG A 301 -22.51 16.85 14.30
CA ARG A 301 -22.79 18.01 13.43
C ARG A 301 -23.25 19.24 14.23
N GLU A 302 -23.94 19.03 15.35
CA GLU A 302 -24.28 20.07 16.34
C GLU A 302 -23.09 20.46 17.24
N ARG A 303 -21.96 19.75 17.13
CA ARG A 303 -20.73 19.90 17.94
C ARG A 303 -20.96 19.73 19.44
N ALA A 304 -22.00 19.00 19.83
CA ALA A 304 -22.32 18.73 21.23
C ALA A 304 -21.32 17.76 21.87
N GLN A 305 -20.78 16.83 21.08
CA GLN A 305 -19.78 15.84 21.49
C GLN A 305 -18.75 15.71 20.37
N TRP A 306 -17.89 16.71 20.19
CA TRP A 306 -16.82 16.65 19.18
C TRP A 306 -15.55 16.09 19.79
N ILE A 307 -14.96 15.07 19.17
CA ILE A 307 -13.62 14.57 19.53
C ILE A 307 -12.59 15.42 18.78
N PRO A 308 -11.62 16.05 19.47
CA PRO A 308 -10.58 16.77 18.74
C PRO A 308 -9.82 15.84 17.80
N LEU A 309 -9.59 16.25 16.55
CA LEU A 309 -8.98 15.41 15.50
C LEU A 309 -7.64 14.81 15.93
N LYS A 310 -6.83 15.54 16.70
CA LYS A 310 -5.56 15.05 17.25
C LYS A 310 -5.72 13.86 18.22
N TRP A 311 -6.91 13.67 18.78
CA TRP A 311 -7.23 12.56 19.68
C TRP A 311 -7.99 11.43 18.99
N LEU A 312 -8.56 11.66 17.80
CA LEU A 312 -9.47 10.72 17.15
C LEU A 312 -8.83 9.33 16.94
N ASP A 313 -7.57 9.25 16.53
CA ASP A 313 -6.82 7.98 16.41
C ASP A 313 -6.76 7.18 17.72
N ARG A 314 -6.70 7.86 18.87
CA ARG A 314 -6.68 7.20 20.18
C ARG A 314 -7.98 6.48 20.47
N HIS A 315 -9.12 7.00 20.03
CA HIS A 315 -10.42 6.38 20.24
C HIS A 315 -10.58 5.08 19.44
N PHE A 316 -9.84 4.91 18.33
CA PHE A 316 -9.75 3.62 17.63
C PHE A 316 -8.80 2.65 18.33
N GLN A 317 -7.65 3.13 18.82
CA GLN A 317 -6.62 2.30 19.42
C GLN A 317 -6.96 1.81 20.84
N GLN A 318 -7.63 2.64 21.62
CA GLN A 318 -7.95 2.40 23.03
C GLN A 318 -9.38 2.90 23.33
N PRO A 319 -10.40 2.28 22.72
CA PRO A 319 -11.78 2.70 22.94
C PRO A 319 -12.18 2.46 24.40
N SER A 320 -12.85 3.44 24.99
CA SER A 320 -13.36 3.35 26.36
C SER A 320 -14.66 2.54 26.45
N SER A 321 -15.40 2.42 25.34
CA SER A 321 -16.65 1.65 25.23
C SER A 321 -17.01 1.39 23.76
N THR A 322 -18.05 0.58 23.53
CA THR A 322 -18.63 0.38 22.18
C THR A 322 -19.23 1.66 21.60
N GLU A 323 -19.85 2.51 22.43
CA GLU A 323 -20.38 3.80 21.97
C GLU A 323 -19.23 4.74 21.56
N ASP A 324 -18.11 4.70 22.28
CA ASP A 324 -16.93 5.53 22.03
C ASP A 324 -16.29 5.23 20.66
N ILE A 325 -16.09 3.95 20.34
CA ILE A 325 -15.57 3.55 19.03
C ILE A 325 -16.58 3.87 17.91
N ALA A 326 -17.87 3.60 18.11
CA ALA A 326 -18.91 3.94 17.13
C ALA A 326 -18.94 5.45 16.86
N HIS A 327 -18.77 6.27 17.89
CA HIS A 327 -18.67 7.71 17.78
C HIS A 327 -17.45 8.14 16.95
N ALA A 328 -16.28 7.55 17.18
CA ALA A 328 -15.07 7.84 16.41
C ALA A 328 -15.23 7.49 14.92
N TYR A 329 -15.86 6.35 14.60
CA TYR A 329 -16.17 5.97 13.20
C TYR A 329 -17.07 7.00 12.51
N VAL A 330 -18.16 7.41 13.17
CA VAL A 330 -19.10 8.37 12.58
C VAL A 330 -18.45 9.75 12.45
N GLU A 331 -17.69 10.20 13.45
CA GLU A 331 -17.01 11.51 13.38
C GLU A 331 -15.96 11.53 12.27
N ALA A 332 -15.16 10.48 12.14
CA ALA A 332 -14.19 10.35 11.06
C ALA A 332 -14.85 10.49 9.68
N SER A 333 -15.99 9.83 9.48
CA SER A 333 -16.79 9.93 8.24
C SER A 333 -17.29 11.36 8.00
N VAL A 334 -17.87 12.01 9.03
CA VAL A 334 -18.34 13.40 8.96
C VAL A 334 -17.20 14.36 8.61
N VAL A 335 -16.01 14.17 9.18
CA VAL A 335 -14.83 15.00 8.88
C VAL A 335 -14.46 14.87 7.41
N VAL A 336 -14.35 13.65 6.89
CA VAL A 336 -14.01 13.43 5.48
C VAL A 336 -15.08 14.02 4.55
N GLU A 337 -16.35 13.80 4.84
CA GLU A 337 -17.45 14.38 4.08
C GLU A 337 -17.40 15.91 4.05
N GLU A 338 -17.21 16.57 5.20
CA GLU A 338 -17.11 18.03 5.27
C GLU A 338 -15.91 18.55 4.48
N LEU A 339 -14.76 17.88 4.54
CA LEU A 339 -13.57 18.27 3.79
C LEU A 339 -13.77 18.11 2.29
N VAL A 340 -14.27 16.97 1.84
CA VAL A 340 -14.53 16.70 0.42
C VAL A 340 -15.61 17.64 -0.12
N LYS A 341 -16.69 17.86 0.63
CA LYS A 341 -17.80 18.73 0.23
C LYS A 341 -17.39 20.20 0.10
N ARG A 342 -16.56 20.71 1.03
CA ARG A 342 -16.17 22.12 1.06
C ARG A 342 -15.00 22.44 0.13
N TYR A 343 -13.99 21.58 0.12
CA TYR A 343 -12.72 21.85 -0.56
C TYR A 343 -12.54 21.06 -1.86
N GLY A 344 -13.42 20.09 -2.10
CA GLY A 344 -13.38 19.25 -3.28
C GLY A 344 -12.40 18.08 -3.14
N ARG A 345 -12.69 17.02 -3.93
CA ARG A 345 -11.94 15.76 -3.94
C ARG A 345 -10.45 15.94 -4.25
N GLY A 346 -10.08 16.86 -5.14
CA GLY A 346 -8.67 17.09 -5.49
C GLY A 346 -7.81 17.53 -4.30
N ARG A 347 -8.34 18.40 -3.42
CA ARG A 347 -7.64 18.82 -2.20
C ARG A 347 -7.56 17.70 -1.17
N TRP A 348 -8.60 16.88 -1.07
CA TRP A 348 -8.58 15.67 -0.25
C TRP A 348 -7.48 14.70 -0.69
N LEU A 349 -7.39 14.36 -1.98
CA LEU A 349 -6.33 13.47 -2.48
C LEU A 349 -4.94 14.06 -2.31
N ALA A 350 -4.77 15.37 -2.49
CA ALA A 350 -3.50 16.05 -2.22
C ALA A 350 -3.11 16.00 -0.74
N PHE A 351 -4.08 16.07 0.17
CA PHE A 351 -3.86 15.86 1.60
C PHE A 351 -3.39 14.42 1.89
N LEU A 352 -3.98 13.39 1.27
CA LEU A 352 -3.52 12.00 1.40
C LEU A 352 -2.08 11.83 0.88
N GLU A 353 -1.74 12.45 -0.25
CA GLU A 353 -0.40 12.46 -0.84
C GLU A 353 0.64 13.13 0.10
N ALA A 354 0.27 14.21 0.78
CA ALA A 354 1.16 14.85 1.74
C ALA A 354 1.42 13.95 2.96
N LEU A 355 0.37 13.28 3.46
CA LEU A 355 0.48 12.30 4.55
C LEU A 355 1.38 11.11 4.17
N SER A 356 1.21 10.54 2.97
CA SER A 356 2.03 9.41 2.49
C SER A 356 3.53 9.75 2.45
N LYS A 357 3.85 11.01 2.12
CA LYS A 357 5.21 11.58 2.13
C LYS A 357 5.74 11.92 3.53
N GLY A 358 5.00 11.60 4.59
CA GLY A 358 5.41 11.75 5.97
C GLY A 358 5.14 13.13 6.58
N ARG A 359 4.29 13.95 5.95
CA ARG A 359 3.78 15.17 6.62
C ARG A 359 2.84 14.78 7.76
N THR A 360 2.84 15.58 8.83
CA THR A 360 1.87 15.42 9.91
C THR A 360 0.49 15.86 9.43
N ALA A 361 -0.58 15.33 10.05
CA ALA A 361 -1.95 15.72 9.74
C ALA A 361 -2.18 17.23 9.85
N GLU A 362 -1.60 17.88 10.86
CA GLU A 362 -1.67 19.33 11.03
C GLU A 362 -1.05 20.10 9.87
N LEU A 363 0.17 19.75 9.46
CA LEU A 363 0.86 20.44 8.36
C LEU A 363 0.14 20.21 7.04
N ALA A 364 -0.17 18.94 6.72
CA ALA A 364 -0.88 18.60 5.49
C ALA A 364 -2.26 19.28 5.42
N TYR A 365 -2.97 19.37 6.55
CA TYR A 365 -4.28 20.04 6.58
C TYR A 365 -4.14 21.53 6.23
N ASN A 366 -3.23 22.23 6.89
CA ASN A 366 -3.03 23.67 6.69
C ASN A 366 -2.56 23.98 5.25
N GLU A 367 -1.81 23.08 4.62
CA GLU A 367 -1.36 23.21 3.22
C GLU A 367 -2.53 23.09 2.22
N HIS A 368 -3.49 22.18 2.47
CA HIS A 368 -4.48 21.80 1.46
C HIS A 368 -5.90 22.34 1.71
N PHE A 369 -6.25 22.74 2.94
CA PHE A 369 -7.61 23.16 3.30
C PHE A 369 -7.73 24.64 3.72
N ALA A 370 -6.81 25.51 3.29
CA ALA A 370 -6.94 26.95 3.47
C ALA A 370 -8.23 27.52 2.81
N PRO A 371 -8.91 28.51 3.45
CA PRO A 371 -8.45 29.31 4.60
C PRO A 371 -8.73 28.71 5.99
N SER A 372 -9.37 27.54 6.10
CA SER A 372 -9.50 26.83 7.38
C SER A 372 -8.13 26.41 7.89
N THR A 373 -8.02 26.24 9.20
CA THR A 373 -6.79 25.80 9.87
C THR A 373 -7.04 24.54 10.66
N TRP A 374 -5.99 23.74 10.86
CA TRP A 374 -6.06 22.55 11.71
C TRP A 374 -6.58 22.90 13.11
N ALA A 375 -6.19 24.04 13.69
CA ALA A 375 -6.66 24.47 15.01
C ALA A 375 -8.17 24.77 15.06
N LYS A 376 -8.81 25.08 13.92
CA LYS A 376 -10.26 25.18 13.81
C LYS A 376 -10.89 23.79 13.61
N ALA A 377 -10.32 23.00 12.70
CA ALA A 377 -10.81 21.65 12.39
C ALA A 377 -10.74 20.69 13.59
N ASP A 378 -9.69 20.78 14.40
CA ASP A 378 -9.51 20.08 15.68
C ASP A 378 -10.63 20.41 16.70
N ARG A 379 -11.46 21.43 16.42
CA ARG A 379 -12.63 21.82 17.22
C ARG A 379 -13.95 21.71 16.44
N GLY A 380 -13.96 21.03 15.30
CA GLY A 380 -15.15 20.83 14.47
C GLY A 380 -15.58 22.07 13.68
N ILE A 381 -14.64 22.97 13.39
CA ILE A 381 -14.88 24.20 12.64
C ILE A 381 -14.14 24.12 11.30
N PHE A 382 -14.88 24.18 10.19
CA PHE A 382 -14.37 24.01 8.82
C PHE A 382 -14.62 25.25 7.93
N ASP A 383 -14.72 26.43 8.54
CA ASP A 383 -15.12 27.70 7.90
C ASP A 383 -13.98 28.55 7.32
#